data_AF-A0A095VRX0-F1
#
_entry.id   AF-A0A095VRX0-F1
#
_cell.length_a   1.000
_cell.length_b   1.000
_cell.length_c   1.000
_cell.angle_alpha   90.00
_cell.angle_beta   90.00
_cell.angle_gamma   90.00
#
_symmetry.space_group_name_H-M   'P 1'
#
loop_
_entity.id
_entity.type
_entity.pdbx_description
1 polymer ?
#
loop_
_entity_poly.entity_id
_entity_poly.type
_entity_poly.pdbx_seq_one_letter_code
_entity_poly.pdbx_strand_id
1 'polypeptide(L)'
;MLPATDLDREGFTLLQHRSAVDNFYDDEALSNTYHGELIDLLTTRTGARRVEVFDDTRRSASLARQRERGIREPANIVHNDYTAASGPRRLDDFFADTPEEAAVLRQRRFAIINAWRPIRGPVLDQPLVLCDASTVEEGDLVAMERRGEVRTGKLQVACHNPAQRWYYYPRMQPDEVLLFKTYDSAEDGRARFTLHSSFADPAAPAAAPPRESLETRCLVFF
;
A
#
# COMPACT_ATOMS: atom_id res chain seq x y z
N MET A 1 10.58 -10.52 -19.24
CA MET A 1 10.37 -10.37 -17.78
C MET A 1 10.28 -8.88 -17.51
N LEU A 2 9.39 -8.45 -16.61
CA LEU A 2 9.43 -7.08 -16.10
C LEU A 2 10.79 -6.86 -15.42
N PRO A 3 11.37 -5.64 -15.48
CA PRO A 3 12.56 -5.32 -14.70
C PRO A 3 12.30 -5.62 -13.23
N ALA A 4 13.31 -6.13 -12.52
CA ALA A 4 13.22 -6.25 -11.07
C ALA A 4 13.09 -4.85 -10.46
N THR A 5 12.16 -4.68 -9.52
CA THR A 5 11.94 -3.42 -8.81
C THR A 5 12.29 -3.57 -7.34
N ASP A 6 12.76 -2.49 -6.73
CA ASP A 6 13.18 -2.41 -5.34
C ASP A 6 12.47 -1.28 -4.58
N LEU A 7 12.30 -1.48 -3.28
CA LEU A 7 11.65 -0.50 -2.41
C LEU A 7 12.40 0.84 -2.38
N ASP A 8 13.73 0.85 -2.39
CA ASP A 8 14.50 2.08 -2.26
C ASP A 8 14.65 2.85 -3.58
N ARG A 9 14.46 2.21 -4.74
CA ARG A 9 14.59 2.85 -6.06
C ARG A 9 13.23 3.13 -6.72
N GLU A 10 12.48 2.10 -7.07
CA GLU A 10 11.18 2.24 -7.72
C GLU A 10 10.05 2.52 -6.71
N GLY A 11 10.26 2.21 -5.42
CA GLY A 11 9.27 2.38 -4.37
C GLY A 11 8.46 1.13 -4.07
N PHE A 12 8.59 0.07 -4.88
CA PHE A 12 7.78 -1.15 -4.76
C PHE A 12 8.51 -2.41 -5.20
N THR A 13 8.06 -3.57 -4.72
CA THR A 13 8.61 -4.88 -5.10
C THR A 13 7.54 -5.97 -4.96
N LEU A 14 7.48 -6.88 -5.93
CA LEU A 14 6.59 -8.06 -5.89
C LEU A 14 7.35 -9.25 -5.30
N LEU A 15 6.74 -9.94 -4.34
CA LEU A 15 7.30 -11.11 -3.69
C LEU A 15 6.31 -12.29 -3.72
N GLN A 16 6.87 -13.48 -3.78
CA GLN A 16 6.13 -14.71 -3.46
C GLN A 16 5.98 -14.79 -1.94
N HIS A 17 4.74 -14.88 -1.47
CA HIS A 17 4.42 -14.96 -0.05
C HIS A 17 3.07 -15.68 0.14
N ARG A 18 3.13 -16.97 0.40
CA ARG A 18 1.94 -17.76 0.74
C ARG A 18 1.61 -17.61 2.22
N SER A 19 0.42 -17.12 2.52
CA SER A 19 -0.08 -17.05 3.89
C SER A 19 -0.68 -18.38 4.33
N ALA A 20 -0.66 -18.63 5.64
CA ALA A 20 -1.45 -19.66 6.29
C ALA A 20 -2.93 -19.26 6.48
N VAL A 21 -3.29 -17.99 6.25
CA VAL A 21 -4.68 -17.53 6.27
C VAL A 21 -5.38 -17.87 4.96
N ASP A 22 -6.43 -18.69 5.07
CA ASP A 22 -7.30 -19.04 3.92
C ASP A 22 -8.42 -18.01 3.69
N ASN A 23 -8.94 -17.41 4.77
CA ASN A 23 -10.05 -16.47 4.71
C ASN A 23 -9.63 -15.07 5.19
N PHE A 24 -9.23 -14.21 4.25
CA PHE A 24 -8.83 -12.83 4.55
C PHE A 24 -9.99 -11.90 4.96
N TYR A 25 -11.23 -12.40 5.04
CA TYR A 25 -12.36 -11.68 5.65
C TYR A 25 -12.51 -11.96 7.16
N ASP A 26 -11.69 -12.85 7.72
CA ASP A 26 -11.65 -13.13 9.15
C ASP A 26 -10.61 -12.23 9.83
N ASP A 27 -11.07 -11.24 10.59
CA ASP A 27 -10.20 -10.28 11.28
C ASP A 27 -9.35 -10.95 12.36
N GLU A 28 -9.85 -12.02 13.00
CA GLU A 28 -9.08 -12.76 14.00
C GLU A 28 -7.94 -13.53 13.34
N ALA A 29 -8.20 -14.15 12.19
CA ALA A 29 -7.13 -14.81 11.41
C ALA A 29 -6.08 -13.80 10.92
N LEU A 30 -6.49 -12.58 10.52
CA LEU A 30 -5.54 -11.53 10.15
C LEU A 30 -4.64 -11.16 11.33
N SER A 31 -5.25 -10.83 12.47
CA SER A 31 -4.54 -10.41 13.69
C SER A 31 -3.63 -11.50 14.24
N ASN A 32 -4.12 -12.74 14.34
CA ASN A 32 -3.39 -13.83 14.98
C ASN A 32 -2.33 -14.48 14.09
N THR A 33 -2.42 -14.32 12.77
CA THR A 33 -1.53 -15.03 11.82
C THR A 33 -0.93 -14.08 10.79
N TYR A 34 -1.75 -13.44 9.94
CA TYR A 34 -1.24 -12.70 8.79
C TYR A 34 -0.38 -11.48 9.18
N HIS A 35 -0.72 -10.78 10.26
CA HIS A 35 0.08 -9.66 10.75
C HIS A 35 1.48 -10.12 11.17
N GLY A 36 1.60 -11.26 11.84
CA GLY A 36 2.89 -11.87 12.17
C GLY A 36 3.72 -12.22 10.94
N GLU A 37 3.09 -12.83 9.93
CA GLU A 37 3.75 -13.13 8.65
C GLU A 37 4.30 -11.86 7.96
N LEU A 38 3.52 -10.77 7.95
CA LEU A 38 3.96 -9.50 7.37
C LEU A 38 5.08 -8.84 8.17
N ILE A 39 5.03 -8.92 9.51
CA ILE A 39 6.11 -8.43 10.38
C ILE A 39 7.41 -9.16 10.06
N ASP A 40 7.39 -10.48 9.95
CA ASP A 40 8.57 -11.30 9.61
C ASP A 40 9.09 -11.00 8.20
N LEU A 41 8.18 -10.90 7.23
CA LEU A 41 8.51 -10.58 5.84
C LEU A 41 9.17 -9.20 5.72
N LEU A 42 8.56 -8.16 6.32
CA LEU A 42 9.09 -6.79 6.26
C LEU A 42 10.41 -6.67 7.02
N THR A 43 10.53 -7.29 8.19
CA THR A 43 11.78 -7.35 8.96
C THR A 43 12.89 -7.96 8.12
N THR A 44 12.64 -9.12 7.50
CA THR A 44 13.62 -9.82 6.66
C THR A 44 13.99 -9.02 5.42
N ARG A 45 13.00 -8.45 4.72
CA ARG A 45 13.21 -7.77 3.44
C ARG A 45 13.89 -6.41 3.59
N THR A 46 13.64 -5.71 4.69
CA THR A 46 14.06 -4.31 4.87
C THR A 46 15.19 -4.14 5.89
N GLY A 47 15.43 -5.14 6.76
CA GLY A 47 16.34 -5.01 7.89
C GLY A 47 15.79 -4.16 9.03
N ALA A 48 14.46 -3.96 9.08
CA ALA A 48 13.80 -3.24 10.16
C ALA A 48 14.03 -3.90 11.52
N ARG A 49 14.03 -3.07 12.58
CA ARG A 49 14.12 -3.54 13.97
C ARG A 49 12.77 -3.70 14.63
N ARG A 50 11.74 -3.05 14.08
CA ARG A 50 10.36 -3.10 14.56
C ARG A 50 9.41 -2.84 13.41
N VAL A 51 8.31 -3.58 13.37
CA VAL A 51 7.22 -3.42 12.42
C VAL A 51 5.91 -3.43 13.21
N GLU A 52 5.04 -2.46 12.94
CA GLU A 52 3.72 -2.33 13.58
C GLU A 52 2.64 -2.28 12.51
N VAL A 53 1.65 -3.17 12.58
CA VAL A 53 0.48 -3.16 11.69
C VAL A 53 -0.58 -2.25 12.28
N PHE A 54 -1.16 -1.35 11.47
CA PHE A 54 -2.13 -0.37 11.99
C PHE A 54 -3.44 -0.27 11.20
N ASP A 55 -3.55 -0.88 10.02
CA ASP A 55 -4.76 -0.80 9.20
C ASP A 55 -4.84 -1.95 8.20
N ASP A 56 -6.03 -2.53 8.06
CA ASP A 56 -6.39 -3.48 7.02
C ASP A 56 -7.53 -2.90 6.17
N THR A 57 -7.26 -2.69 4.89
CA THR A 57 -8.24 -2.17 3.93
C THR A 57 -8.58 -3.22 2.89
N ARG A 58 -9.83 -3.70 2.92
CA ARG A 58 -10.39 -4.60 1.91
C ARG A 58 -11.09 -3.80 0.81
N ARG A 59 -10.91 -4.22 -0.44
CA ARG A 59 -11.59 -3.65 -1.62
C ARG A 59 -12.10 -4.73 -2.55
N SER A 60 -13.25 -4.49 -3.19
CA SER A 60 -13.80 -5.40 -4.20
C SER A 60 -14.39 -4.65 -5.38
N ALA A 61 -14.19 -5.17 -6.59
CA ALA A 61 -14.87 -4.71 -7.80
C ALA A 61 -16.31 -5.25 -7.93
N SER A 62 -16.75 -6.13 -7.02
CA SER A 62 -18.12 -6.67 -7.02
C SER A 62 -19.07 -5.77 -6.23
N LEU A 63 -20.08 -5.20 -6.89
CA LEU A 63 -21.13 -4.43 -6.22
C LEU A 63 -21.87 -5.25 -5.15
N ALA A 64 -22.05 -6.55 -5.38
CA ALA A 64 -22.69 -7.43 -4.41
C ALA A 64 -21.83 -7.55 -3.14
N ARG A 65 -20.51 -7.75 -3.29
CA ARG A 65 -19.57 -7.81 -2.15
C ARG A 65 -19.47 -6.47 -1.42
N GLN A 66 -19.42 -5.37 -2.15
CA GLN A 66 -19.41 -4.03 -1.58
C GLN A 66 -20.62 -3.80 -0.67
N ARG A 67 -21.82 -4.19 -1.13
CA ARG A 67 -23.06 -4.09 -0.34
C ARG A 67 -23.09 -5.07 0.83
N GLU A 68 -22.69 -6.33 0.61
CA GLU A 68 -22.69 -7.38 1.64
C GLU A 68 -21.79 -7.03 2.83
N ARG A 69 -20.62 -6.44 2.56
CA ARG A 69 -19.55 -6.26 3.56
C ARG A 69 -19.21 -4.81 3.90
N GLY A 70 -19.89 -3.85 3.28
CA GLY A 70 -19.57 -2.43 3.44
C GLY A 70 -18.17 -2.05 2.93
N ILE A 71 -17.61 -2.82 1.98
CA ILE A 71 -16.26 -2.57 1.45
C ILE A 71 -16.31 -1.65 0.22
N ARG A 72 -15.22 -0.92 0.00
CA ARG A 72 -15.11 0.07 -1.09
C ARG A 72 -14.63 -0.56 -2.39
N GLU A 73 -14.90 0.14 -3.50
CA GLU A 73 -14.37 -0.18 -4.82
C GLU A 73 -12.84 0.03 -4.90
N PRO A 74 -12.16 -0.53 -5.93
CA PRO A 74 -10.79 -0.19 -6.28
C PRO A 74 -10.54 1.33 -6.35
N ALA A 75 -9.38 1.80 -5.87
CA ALA A 75 -9.04 3.21 -5.95
C ALA A 75 -8.56 3.57 -7.37
N ASN A 76 -9.37 4.31 -8.12
CA ASN A 76 -9.10 4.70 -9.52
C ASN A 76 -8.48 6.10 -9.67
N ILE A 77 -8.31 6.83 -8.57
CA ILE A 77 -7.58 8.09 -8.53
C ILE A 77 -6.10 7.77 -8.31
N VAL A 78 -5.21 8.37 -9.09
CA VAL A 78 -3.77 8.28 -8.86
C VAL A 78 -3.43 9.07 -7.60
N HIS A 79 -2.85 8.40 -6.60
CA HIS A 79 -2.53 9.01 -5.32
C HIS A 79 -1.32 8.38 -4.63
N ASN A 80 -0.78 9.11 -3.64
CA ASN A 80 0.02 8.55 -2.56
C ASN A 80 -0.70 8.80 -1.23
N ASP A 81 -0.65 7.82 -0.31
CA ASP A 81 -1.43 7.84 0.95
C ASP A 81 -1.02 8.98 1.89
N TYR A 82 0.24 9.42 1.83
CA TYR A 82 0.82 10.38 2.76
C TYR A 82 1.55 11.52 2.06
N THR A 83 1.75 12.60 2.79
CA THR A 83 2.63 13.72 2.46
C THR A 83 3.81 13.71 3.43
N ALA A 84 4.85 14.50 3.17
CA ALA A 84 5.94 14.71 4.13
C ALA A 84 5.44 15.15 5.52
N ALA A 85 4.30 15.84 5.59
CA ALA A 85 3.69 16.26 6.85
C ALA A 85 2.76 15.21 7.47
N SER A 86 1.99 14.46 6.67
CA SER A 86 1.01 13.49 7.19
C SER A 86 1.59 12.12 7.52
N GLY A 87 2.77 11.76 6.98
CA GLY A 87 3.48 10.54 7.34
C GLY A 87 3.86 10.50 8.83
N PRO A 88 4.62 11.49 9.34
CA PRO A 88 4.95 11.57 10.77
C PRO A 88 3.72 11.70 11.67
N ARG A 89 2.68 12.40 11.22
CA ARG A 89 1.43 12.49 11.97
C ARG A 89 0.77 11.12 12.14
N ARG A 90 0.88 10.21 11.16
CA ARG A 90 0.33 8.86 11.30
C ARG A 90 1.03 8.04 12.39
N LEU A 91 2.33 8.23 12.56
CA LEU A 91 3.07 7.66 13.69
C LEU A 91 2.53 8.22 15.01
N ASP A 92 2.38 9.54 15.10
CA ASP A 92 1.81 10.18 16.31
C ASP A 92 0.39 9.68 16.61
N ASP A 93 -0.46 9.52 15.59
CA ASP A 93 -1.83 9.03 15.72
C ASP A 93 -1.87 7.56 16.20
N PHE A 94 -0.92 6.72 15.77
CA PHE A 94 -0.84 5.31 16.19
C PHE A 94 -0.36 5.16 17.64
N PHE A 95 0.59 5.99 18.06
CA PHE A 95 1.13 6.04 19.41
C PHE A 95 0.49 7.14 20.27
N ALA A 96 -0.79 7.45 20.03
CA ALA A 96 -1.48 8.54 20.74
C ALA A 96 -1.56 8.30 22.26
N ASP A 97 -1.60 7.03 22.69
CA ASP A 97 -1.62 6.63 24.10
C ASP A 97 -0.21 6.58 24.73
N THR A 98 0.87 6.62 23.92
CA THR A 98 2.28 6.64 24.35
C THR A 98 3.10 7.70 23.60
N PRO A 99 2.77 9.00 23.74
CA PRO A 99 3.39 10.09 22.96
C PRO A 99 4.91 10.23 23.16
N GLU A 100 5.44 9.83 24.32
CA GLU A 100 6.87 9.78 24.59
C GLU A 100 7.59 8.72 23.72
N GLU A 101 6.94 7.59 23.46
CA GLU A 101 7.45 6.55 22.56
C GLU A 101 7.45 7.05 21.13
N ALA A 102 6.36 7.70 20.69
CA ALA A 102 6.26 8.34 19.39
C ALA A 102 7.43 9.33 19.16
N ALA A 103 7.70 10.18 20.16
CA ALA A 103 8.77 11.17 20.11
C ALA A 103 10.16 10.54 19.98
N VAL A 104 10.40 9.37 20.60
CA VAL A 104 11.66 8.62 20.46
C VAL A 104 11.76 7.97 19.08
N LEU A 105 10.71 7.28 18.62
CA LEU A 105 10.70 6.59 17.34
C LEU A 105 10.88 7.56 16.15
N ARG A 106 10.28 8.75 16.25
CA ARG A 106 10.37 9.81 15.22
C ARG A 106 11.78 10.39 15.04
N GLN A 107 12.67 10.24 16.03
CA GLN A 107 14.07 10.68 15.92
C GLN A 107 14.91 9.76 15.06
N ARG A 108 14.39 8.58 14.71
CA ARG A 108 15.05 7.58 13.87
C ARG A 108 14.35 7.49 12.51
N ARG A 109 14.99 6.77 11.58
CA ARG A 109 14.37 6.50 10.28
C ARG A 109 13.18 5.56 10.49
N PHE A 110 12.07 5.89 9.85
CA PHE A 110 10.93 4.99 9.73
C PHE A 110 10.27 5.17 8.37
N ALA A 111 9.53 4.16 7.95
CA ALA A 111 8.76 4.16 6.73
C ALA A 111 7.32 3.70 7.00
N ILE A 112 6.42 4.01 6.08
CA ILE A 112 5.11 3.37 5.99
C ILE A 112 5.13 2.52 4.72
N ILE A 113 4.97 1.21 4.91
CA ILE A 113 4.96 0.22 3.83
C ILE A 113 3.60 -0.44 3.80
N ASN A 114 2.97 -0.44 2.63
CA ASN A 114 1.73 -1.15 2.38
C ASN A 114 2.07 -2.52 1.77
N ALA A 115 1.40 -3.56 2.27
CA ALA A 115 1.40 -4.89 1.70
C ALA A 115 0.05 -5.14 1.02
N TRP A 116 0.05 -5.16 -0.31
CA TRP A 116 -1.15 -5.40 -1.11
C TRP A 116 -1.13 -6.81 -1.69
N ARG A 117 -2.24 -7.54 -1.55
CA ARG A 117 -2.40 -8.84 -2.18
C ARG A 117 -3.81 -9.07 -2.72
N PRO A 118 -3.94 -9.86 -3.79
CA PRO A 118 -5.20 -10.51 -4.13
C PRO A 118 -5.60 -11.46 -2.99
N ILE A 119 -6.86 -11.40 -2.56
CA ILE A 119 -7.44 -12.42 -1.66
C ILE A 119 -8.31 -13.42 -2.44
N ARG A 120 -8.46 -13.16 -3.73
CA ARG A 120 -9.02 -14.07 -4.74
C ARG A 120 -8.27 -13.80 -6.04
N GLY A 121 -7.87 -14.86 -6.74
CA GLY A 121 -7.07 -14.70 -7.94
C GLY A 121 -7.32 -15.75 -9.02
N PRO A 122 -6.64 -15.60 -10.17
CA PRO A 122 -5.78 -14.46 -10.52
C PRO A 122 -6.54 -13.14 -10.67
N VAL A 123 -5.87 -12.00 -10.46
CA VAL A 123 -6.43 -10.67 -10.78
C VAL A 123 -6.42 -10.45 -12.29
N LEU A 124 -7.61 -10.51 -12.90
CA LEU A 124 -7.78 -10.35 -14.36
C LEU A 124 -8.26 -8.96 -14.78
N ASP A 125 -8.81 -8.19 -13.85
CA ASP A 125 -9.26 -6.82 -14.06
C ASP A 125 -9.00 -5.99 -12.80
N GLN A 126 -8.96 -4.67 -12.93
CA GLN A 126 -8.68 -3.73 -11.84
C GLN A 126 -7.34 -3.98 -11.14
N PRO A 127 -6.22 -4.27 -11.83
CA PRO A 127 -4.95 -4.51 -11.15
C PRO A 127 -4.50 -3.27 -10.34
N LEU A 128 -3.64 -3.48 -9.33
CA LEU A 128 -2.91 -2.37 -8.73
C LEU A 128 -1.83 -1.92 -9.71
N VAL A 129 -1.79 -0.61 -9.96
CA VAL A 129 -0.74 0.03 -10.77
C VAL A 129 0.09 0.94 -9.88
N LEU A 130 1.40 1.00 -10.11
CA LEU A 130 2.37 1.76 -9.33
C LEU A 130 3.27 2.54 -10.27
N CYS A 131 3.56 3.79 -9.91
CA CYS A 131 4.53 4.60 -10.62
C CYS A 131 5.91 4.35 -10.03
N ASP A 132 6.91 4.15 -10.89
CA ASP A 132 8.31 4.17 -10.52
C ASP A 132 8.65 5.55 -9.94
N ALA A 133 8.94 5.57 -8.63
CA ALA A 133 9.21 6.78 -7.88
C ALA A 133 10.41 7.56 -8.44
N SER A 134 11.35 6.90 -9.12
CA SER A 134 12.50 7.56 -9.76
C SER A 134 12.14 8.40 -11.00
N THR A 135 10.89 8.33 -11.45
CA THR A 135 10.36 9.10 -12.59
C THR A 135 9.36 10.17 -12.21
N VAL A 136 9.06 10.29 -10.92
CA VAL A 136 8.12 11.29 -10.40
C VAL A 136 8.91 12.54 -10.06
N GLU A 137 8.53 13.66 -10.66
CA GLU A 137 9.10 14.96 -10.32
C GLU A 137 8.29 15.64 -9.21
N GLU A 138 8.91 16.52 -8.42
CA GLU A 138 8.20 17.23 -7.33
C GLU A 138 6.99 18.03 -7.85
N GLY A 139 7.12 18.60 -9.05
CA GLY A 139 6.05 19.30 -9.75
C GLY A 139 4.87 18.42 -10.19
N ASP A 140 5.03 17.10 -10.18
CA ASP A 140 3.94 16.16 -10.50
C ASP A 140 2.96 16.02 -9.33
N LEU A 141 3.33 16.42 -8.10
CA LEU A 141 2.57 16.11 -6.90
C LEU A 141 1.79 17.32 -6.39
N VAL A 142 0.47 17.16 -6.28
CA VAL A 142 -0.42 18.14 -5.67
C VAL A 142 -0.94 17.61 -4.35
N ALA A 143 -0.63 18.30 -3.26
CA ALA A 143 -1.19 17.97 -1.95
C ALA A 143 -2.70 18.29 -1.94
N MET A 144 -3.52 17.29 -1.57
CA MET A 144 -4.97 17.41 -1.50
C MET A 144 -5.47 17.00 -0.12
N GLU A 145 -6.46 17.75 0.39
CA GLU A 145 -7.18 17.37 1.61
C GLU A 145 -8.33 16.42 1.28
N ARG A 146 -8.38 15.29 1.98
CA ARG A 146 -9.51 14.38 1.99
C ARG A 146 -10.28 14.56 3.29
N ARG A 147 -11.36 15.34 3.22
CA ARG A 147 -12.24 15.62 4.36
C ARG A 147 -13.26 14.48 4.52
N GLY A 148 -13.12 13.68 5.58
CA GLY A 148 -14.17 12.79 6.06
C GLY A 148 -14.92 13.42 7.24
N GLU A 149 -16.01 12.79 7.69
CA GLU A 149 -16.84 13.31 8.78
C GLU A 149 -16.08 13.49 10.10
N VAL A 150 -15.15 12.58 10.41
CA VAL A 150 -14.41 12.55 11.68
C VAL A 150 -12.98 13.09 11.54
N ARG A 151 -12.37 12.98 10.35
CA ARG A 151 -10.97 13.35 10.13
C ARG A 151 -10.73 13.97 8.75
N THR A 152 -9.86 14.97 8.71
CA THR A 152 -9.28 15.48 7.46
C THR A 152 -7.91 14.83 7.24
N GLY A 153 -7.84 13.91 6.28
CA GLY A 153 -6.58 13.34 5.80
C GLY A 153 -5.91 14.25 4.78
N LYS A 154 -4.59 14.15 4.63
CA LYS A 154 -3.84 14.79 3.54
C LYS A 154 -3.12 13.72 2.73
N LEU A 155 -3.42 13.69 1.43
CA LEU A 155 -2.85 12.78 0.44
C LEU A 155 -2.18 13.59 -0.69
N GLN A 156 -1.42 12.93 -1.55
CA GLN A 156 -0.91 13.54 -2.78
C GLN A 156 -1.67 12.95 -3.97
N VAL A 157 -2.12 13.79 -4.90
CA VAL A 157 -2.57 13.36 -6.23
C VAL A 157 -1.53 13.74 -7.26
N ALA A 158 -1.47 12.98 -8.35
CA ALA A 158 -0.50 13.24 -9.41
C ALA A 158 -1.11 14.01 -10.58
N CYS A 159 -0.37 14.97 -11.09
CA CYS A 159 -0.52 15.50 -12.43
C CYS A 159 0.09 14.51 -13.44
N HIS A 160 -0.51 14.46 -14.64
CA HIS A 160 0.02 13.63 -15.71
C HIS A 160 1.36 14.19 -16.20
N ASN A 161 2.38 13.33 -16.23
CA ASN A 161 3.67 13.61 -16.82
C ASN A 161 4.08 12.40 -17.69
N PRO A 162 4.34 12.59 -19.00
CA PRO A 162 4.69 11.49 -19.91
C PRO A 162 6.02 10.79 -19.57
N ALA A 163 6.85 11.38 -18.69
CA ALA A 163 8.07 10.73 -18.20
C ALA A 163 7.78 9.66 -17.12
N GLN A 164 6.59 9.67 -16.50
CA GLN A 164 6.21 8.71 -15.48
C GLN A 164 6.15 7.29 -16.04
N ARG A 165 6.86 6.36 -15.40
CA ARG A 165 6.83 4.94 -15.76
C ARG A 165 5.89 4.18 -14.83
N TRP A 166 4.84 3.63 -15.40
CA TRP A 166 3.81 2.88 -14.68
C TRP A 166 3.98 1.37 -14.84
N TYR A 167 3.79 0.65 -13.74
CA TYR A 167 3.93 -0.80 -13.64
C TYR A 167 2.64 -1.39 -13.08
N TYR A 168 2.22 -2.52 -13.64
CA TYR A 168 1.25 -3.40 -13.01
C TYR A 168 1.68 -4.86 -13.26
N TYR A 169 1.26 -5.74 -12.36
CA TYR A 169 1.56 -7.17 -12.43
C TYR A 169 0.30 -7.92 -12.90
N PRO A 170 0.22 -8.29 -14.19
CA PRO A 170 -0.98 -8.94 -14.72
C PRO A 170 -1.15 -10.32 -14.09
N ARG A 171 -2.41 -10.70 -13.80
CA ARG A 171 -2.76 -12.03 -13.28
C ARG A 171 -2.11 -12.37 -11.94
N MET A 172 -1.83 -11.35 -11.11
CA MET A 172 -1.27 -11.55 -9.77
C MET A 172 -2.13 -12.55 -8.97
N GLN A 173 -1.46 -13.49 -8.31
CA GLN A 173 -2.05 -14.61 -7.61
C GLN A 173 -2.19 -14.32 -6.11
N PRO A 174 -3.07 -15.08 -5.40
CA PRO A 174 -3.23 -14.89 -3.97
C PRO A 174 -1.98 -15.24 -3.16
N ASP A 175 -1.03 -16.03 -3.68
CA ASP A 175 0.26 -16.36 -3.05
C ASP A 175 1.38 -15.35 -3.37
N GLU A 176 1.02 -14.20 -3.95
CA GLU A 176 1.91 -13.08 -4.18
C GLU A 176 1.54 -11.89 -3.28
N VAL A 177 2.52 -11.11 -2.88
CA VAL A 177 2.34 -9.85 -2.16
C VAL A 177 3.19 -8.76 -2.78
N LEU A 178 2.58 -7.60 -2.95
CA LEU A 178 3.23 -6.41 -3.49
C LEU A 178 3.46 -5.46 -2.32
N LEU A 179 4.74 -5.20 -2.03
CA LEU A 179 5.15 -4.23 -1.03
C LEU A 179 5.45 -2.91 -1.70
N PHE A 180 4.97 -1.80 -1.14
CA PHE A 180 5.30 -0.48 -1.64
C PHE A 180 5.33 0.59 -0.55
N LYS A 181 6.27 1.53 -0.68
CA LYS A 181 6.45 2.64 0.26
C LYS A 181 5.44 3.74 -0.03
N THR A 182 4.67 4.10 0.99
CA THR A 182 3.79 5.28 0.95
C THR A 182 4.36 6.47 1.73
N TYR A 183 5.39 6.23 2.54
CA TYR A 183 6.20 7.24 3.21
C TYR A 183 7.58 6.67 3.60
N ASP A 184 8.64 7.47 3.53
CA ASP A 184 9.95 7.22 4.17
C ASP A 184 10.48 8.55 4.73
N SER A 185 10.93 8.53 5.99
CA SER A 185 11.46 9.73 6.64
C SER A 185 12.86 10.11 6.17
N ALA A 186 13.59 9.20 5.51
CA ALA A 186 14.89 9.51 4.97
C ALA A 186 14.80 10.39 3.71
N GLU A 187 15.70 11.37 3.61
CA GLU A 187 15.82 12.31 2.48
C GLU A 187 17.17 12.14 1.74
N ASP A 188 17.67 10.90 1.68
CA ASP A 188 18.96 10.54 1.09
C ASP A 188 18.85 10.07 -0.38
N GLY A 189 17.77 10.46 -1.06
CA GLY A 189 17.52 10.15 -2.48
C GLY A 189 16.78 8.83 -2.73
N ARG A 190 16.51 8.02 -1.70
CA ARG A 190 15.65 6.84 -1.85
C ARG A 190 14.19 7.23 -2.14
N ALA A 191 13.43 6.30 -2.73
CA ALA A 191 11.99 6.46 -2.91
C ALA A 191 11.29 6.68 -1.56
N ARG A 192 10.49 7.75 -1.46
CA ARG A 192 9.72 8.09 -0.25
C ARG A 192 8.23 7.89 -0.42
N PHE A 193 7.73 8.10 -1.63
CA PHE A 193 6.33 8.09 -1.98
C PHE A 193 6.16 7.27 -3.26
N THR A 194 5.16 6.41 -3.31
CA THR A 194 4.86 5.58 -4.48
C THR A 194 3.44 5.87 -4.92
N LEU A 195 3.29 6.62 -6.01
CA LEU A 195 1.99 6.87 -6.60
C LEU A 195 1.39 5.55 -7.07
N HIS A 196 0.13 5.32 -6.75
CA HIS A 196 -0.57 4.09 -7.10
C HIS A 196 -2.04 4.35 -7.40
N SER A 197 -2.63 3.41 -8.13
CA SER A 197 -4.04 3.43 -8.50
C SER A 197 -4.51 2.04 -8.92
N SER A 198 -5.67 1.98 -9.55
CA SER A 198 -6.19 0.84 -10.31
C SER A 198 -6.97 1.33 -11.51
N PHE A 199 -7.02 0.52 -12.56
CA PHE A 199 -7.67 0.87 -13.81
C PHE A 199 -8.44 -0.33 -14.37
N ALA A 200 -9.50 -0.08 -15.14
CA ALA A 200 -10.16 -1.15 -15.90
C ALA A 200 -9.22 -1.63 -17.01
N ASP A 201 -8.81 -2.90 -16.97
CA ASP A 201 -7.88 -3.46 -17.94
C ASP A 201 -8.61 -3.70 -19.27
N PRO A 202 -8.25 -3.00 -20.37
CA PRO A 202 -8.90 -3.20 -21.67
C PRO A 202 -8.74 -4.62 -22.24
N ALA A 203 -7.75 -5.38 -21.75
CA ALA A 203 -7.52 -6.77 -22.12
C ALA A 203 -8.26 -7.78 -21.23
N ALA A 204 -8.97 -7.32 -20.18
CA ALA A 204 -9.73 -8.20 -19.30
C ALA A 204 -10.86 -8.91 -20.07
N PRO A 205 -11.04 -10.24 -19.89
CA PRO A 205 -12.19 -10.95 -20.42
C PRO A 205 -13.50 -10.36 -19.85
N ALA A 206 -14.57 -10.31 -20.66
CA ALA A 206 -15.88 -9.83 -20.20
C ALA A 206 -16.44 -10.62 -18.99
N ALA A 207 -16.03 -11.89 -18.85
CA ALA A 207 -16.39 -12.76 -17.72
C ALA A 207 -15.31 -12.81 -16.62
N ALA A 208 -14.38 -11.86 -16.58
CA ALA A 208 -13.37 -11.78 -15.53
C ALA A 208 -14.04 -11.73 -14.15
N PRO A 209 -13.58 -12.53 -13.18
CA PRO A 209 -14.09 -12.44 -11.83
C PRO A 209 -13.71 -11.07 -11.25
N PRO A 210 -14.62 -10.43 -10.49
CA PRO A 210 -14.32 -9.15 -9.88
C PRO A 210 -13.15 -9.31 -8.89
N ARG A 211 -12.19 -8.38 -8.96
CA ARG A 211 -11.07 -8.33 -8.03
C ARG A 211 -11.56 -8.27 -6.58
N GLU A 212 -10.92 -9.03 -5.72
CA GLU A 212 -11.01 -8.90 -4.26
C GLU A 212 -9.57 -8.80 -3.73
N SER A 213 -9.27 -7.77 -2.94
CA SER A 213 -7.91 -7.49 -2.47
C SER A 213 -7.88 -7.02 -1.02
N LEU A 214 -6.77 -7.28 -0.34
CA LEU A 214 -6.42 -6.75 0.97
C LEU A 214 -5.16 -5.88 0.85
N GLU A 215 -5.17 -4.75 1.52
CA GLU A 215 -4.03 -3.89 1.73
C GLU A 215 -3.82 -3.70 3.23
N THR A 216 -2.68 -4.17 3.75
CA THR A 216 -2.29 -4.02 5.15
C THR A 216 -1.20 -2.98 5.25
N ARG A 217 -1.35 -2.00 6.14
CA ARG A 217 -0.40 -0.90 6.29
C ARG A 217 0.45 -1.07 7.55
N CYS A 218 1.75 -0.87 7.40
CA CYS A 218 2.73 -1.10 8.44
C CYS A 218 3.61 0.14 8.66
N LEU A 219 3.83 0.51 9.93
CA LEU A 219 4.96 1.36 10.33
C LEU A 219 6.20 0.47 10.45
N VAL A 220 7.31 0.88 9.86
CA VAL A 220 8.56 0.10 9.77
C VAL A 220 9.72 0.96 10.28
N PHE A 221 10.40 0.53 11.35
CA PHE A 221 11.43 1.31 12.06
C PHE A 221 12.82 0.67 11.92
N PHE A 222 13.88 1.49 11.77
CA PHE A 222 15.26 1.06 11.47
C PHE A 222 16.28 1.44 12.56
#